data_AF-A0A964PN62-F1
#
_entry.id   AF-A0A964PN62-F1
#
_cell.length_a   1.000
_cell.length_b   1.000
_cell.length_c   1.000
_cell.angle_alpha   90.00
_cell.angle_beta   90.00
_cell.angle_gamma   90.00
#
_symmetry.space_group_name_H-M   'P 1'
#
loop_
_entity.id
_entity.type
_entity.pdbx_description
1 polymer ?
#
loop_
_entity_poly.entity_id
_entity_poly.type
_entity_poly.pdbx_seq_one_letter_code
_entity_poly.pdbx_strand_id
1 'polypeptide(L)'
;MKLLTSRWRWFFATVAIGYLALMFSTGRLGSHGHFNQADTTGILREPPAAVTSLDLIRAARTVHLVKRAGIWQRDDGTEYHTHTLEHVASALGFMHTARPVRELEELDAKRTIEYGLEPPRLTVQLGNEVGVLLRFELGGVNPDGILRYLRVPGAGGVYLMSGFVGEAWEHLADDLFADEEEAL
;
A
#
# COMPACT_ATOMS: atom_id res chain seq x y z
N MET A 1 45.34 41.66 8.59
CA MET A 1 45.28 40.62 9.65
C MET A 1 43.84 40.12 9.77
N LYS A 2 43.59 38.86 9.38
CA LYS A 2 42.43 37.96 9.68
C LYS A 2 42.21 36.96 8.52
N LEU A 3 43.27 36.22 8.18
CA LEU A 3 43.19 34.94 7.47
C LEU A 3 43.05 33.85 8.54
N LEU A 4 41.88 33.67 9.17
CA LEU A 4 41.74 32.57 10.15
C LEU A 4 40.29 32.20 10.50
N THR A 5 39.37 32.06 9.54
CA THR A 5 38.01 31.53 9.87
C THR A 5 37.44 30.53 8.87
N SER A 6 38.15 30.20 7.78
CA SER A 6 37.60 29.31 6.75
C SER A 6 37.77 27.81 7.06
N ARG A 7 38.80 27.40 7.81
CA ARG A 7 39.05 25.97 8.11
C ARG A 7 38.10 25.35 9.13
N TRP A 8 37.44 26.13 9.97
CA TRP A 8 36.55 25.60 11.03
C TRP A 8 35.12 25.33 10.52
N ARG A 9 34.63 26.14 9.56
CA ARG A 9 33.31 25.90 8.94
C ARG A 9 33.21 24.53 8.26
N TRP A 10 34.31 24.04 7.69
CA TRP A 10 34.35 22.71 7.07
C TRP A 10 34.33 21.58 8.09
N PHE A 11 34.96 21.75 9.26
CA PHE A 11 34.88 20.74 10.33
C PHE A 11 33.44 20.54 10.82
N PHE A 12 32.68 21.62 11.02
CA PHE A 12 31.28 21.49 11.44
C PHE A 12 30.39 20.84 10.38
N ALA A 13 30.63 21.12 9.10
CA ALA A 13 29.89 20.48 8.00
C ALA A 13 30.14 18.97 7.96
N THR A 14 31.38 18.52 8.14
CA THR A 14 31.71 17.09 8.13
C THR A 14 31.13 16.37 9.35
N VAL A 15 31.13 17.00 10.52
CA VAL A 15 30.50 16.43 11.73
C VAL A 15 28.97 16.33 11.55
N ALA A 16 28.32 17.33 10.97
CA ALA A 16 26.87 17.27 10.70
C ALA A 16 26.51 16.15 9.71
N ILE A 17 27.32 15.97 8.65
CA ILE A 17 27.11 14.89 7.67
C ILE A 17 27.37 13.51 8.30
N GLY A 18 28.43 13.37 9.10
CA GLY A 18 28.70 12.14 9.84
C GLY A 18 27.58 11.80 10.83
N TYR A 19 27.01 12.81 11.50
CA TYR A 19 25.88 12.64 12.40
C TYR A 19 24.59 12.22 11.65
N LEU A 20 24.32 12.81 10.48
CA LEU A 20 23.18 12.39 9.62
C LEU A 20 23.35 10.96 9.09
N ALA A 21 24.56 10.57 8.69
CA ALA A 21 24.86 9.20 8.27
C ALA A 21 24.72 8.19 9.42
N LEU A 22 25.08 8.59 10.64
CA LEU A 22 24.89 7.77 11.84
C LEU A 22 23.40 7.63 12.23
N MET A 23 22.59 8.69 12.07
CA MET A 23 21.13 8.60 12.21
C MET A 23 20.50 7.67 11.17
N PHE A 24 20.98 7.72 9.93
CA PHE A 24 20.50 6.83 8.87
C PHE A 24 20.78 5.35 9.18
N SER A 25 21.95 5.05 9.75
CA SER A 25 22.34 3.68 10.09
C SER A 25 21.73 3.12 11.37
N THR A 26 21.18 3.96 12.26
CA THR A 26 20.59 3.51 13.53
C THR A 26 19.09 3.24 13.49
N GLY A 27 18.46 3.33 12.30
CA GLY A 27 17.34 2.46 11.92
C GLY A 27 16.23 2.25 12.95
N ARG A 28 15.90 3.28 13.75
CA ARG A 28 14.72 3.32 14.60
C ARG A 28 13.96 4.60 14.29
N LEU A 29 13.42 4.69 13.09
CA LEU A 29 12.20 5.46 12.88
C LEU A 29 11.05 4.63 13.45
N GLY A 30 10.92 4.69 14.78
CA GLY A 30 9.67 4.37 15.43
C GLY A 30 8.63 5.32 14.88
N SER A 31 7.60 4.77 14.25
CA SER A 31 6.41 5.48 13.79
C SER A 31 5.67 6.07 15.00
N HIS A 32 6.15 7.21 15.50
CA HIS A 32 5.41 8.03 16.43
C HIS A 32 4.54 8.97 15.61
N GLY A 33 3.24 8.74 15.71
CA GLY A 33 2.22 9.44 14.97
C GLY A 33 2.33 10.96 15.08
N HIS A 34 2.17 11.61 13.95
CA HIS A 34 1.54 12.91 13.87
C HIS A 34 0.49 12.85 12.77
N PHE A 35 -0.73 12.54 13.20
CA PHE A 35 -1.95 12.86 12.49
C PHE A 35 -2.01 14.38 12.32
N ASN A 36 -1.79 14.87 11.09
CA ASN A 36 -2.27 16.17 10.68
C ASN A 36 -2.95 16.02 9.32
N GLN A 37 -4.21 16.44 9.32
CA GLN A 37 -5.18 16.37 8.23
C GLN A 37 -4.66 17.05 6.96
N ALA A 38 -4.27 16.26 5.97
CA ALA A 38 -4.58 16.57 4.58
C ALA A 38 -5.88 15.82 4.26
N ASP A 39 -6.85 16.50 3.63
CA ASP A 39 -8.21 16.03 3.35
C ASP A 39 -8.28 14.84 2.36
N THR A 40 -7.58 13.74 2.64
CA THR A 40 -7.77 12.45 1.97
C THR A 40 -8.68 11.61 2.85
N THR A 41 -9.89 11.32 2.37
CA THR A 41 -10.84 10.54 3.17
C THR A 41 -10.91 9.06 2.83
N GLY A 42 -10.14 8.61 1.84
CA GLY A 42 -9.90 7.20 1.61
C GLY A 42 -8.92 6.57 2.61
N ILE A 43 -8.82 5.26 2.54
CA ILE A 43 -7.91 4.46 3.38
C ILE A 43 -6.45 4.68 2.97
N LEU A 44 -6.20 4.85 1.66
CA LEU A 44 -4.88 5.22 1.14
C LEU A 44 -4.69 6.74 1.28
N ARG A 45 -3.83 7.15 2.23
CA ARG A 45 -3.57 8.56 2.52
C ARG A 45 -2.72 9.25 1.45
N GLU A 46 -1.74 8.54 0.93
CA GLU A 46 -0.86 9.04 -0.13
C GLU A 46 -1.58 9.08 -1.48
N PRO A 47 -1.21 10.00 -2.39
CA PRO A 47 -1.80 10.04 -3.72
C PRO A 47 -1.47 8.76 -4.50
N PRO A 48 -2.35 8.28 -5.40
CA PRO A 48 -2.10 7.10 -6.23
C PRO A 48 -0.78 7.15 -7.00
N ALA A 49 -0.33 8.35 -7.38
CA ALA A 49 0.93 8.57 -8.09
C ALA A 49 2.18 8.27 -7.24
N ALA A 50 2.08 8.31 -5.92
CA ALA A 50 3.17 7.99 -5.00
C ALA A 50 3.40 6.49 -4.84
N VAL A 51 2.44 5.65 -5.25
CA VAL A 51 2.57 4.19 -5.21
C VAL A 51 3.42 3.73 -6.39
N THR A 52 4.52 3.05 -6.11
CA THR A 52 5.45 2.52 -7.11
C THR A 52 5.70 1.01 -6.99
N SER A 53 5.20 0.37 -5.94
CA SER A 53 5.14 -1.09 -5.81
C SER A 53 3.76 -1.55 -5.37
N LEU A 54 3.37 -2.72 -5.86
CA LEU A 54 2.08 -3.34 -5.60
C LEU A 54 2.26 -4.86 -5.54
N ASP A 55 1.95 -5.45 -4.39
CA ASP A 55 1.93 -6.90 -4.21
C ASP A 55 0.49 -7.36 -4.01
N LEU A 56 0.06 -8.36 -4.78
CA LEU A 56 -1.22 -9.04 -4.62
C LEU A 56 -0.97 -10.48 -4.22
N ILE A 57 -1.61 -10.93 -3.14
CA ILE A 57 -1.48 -12.28 -2.61
C ILE A 57 -2.85 -12.93 -2.58
N ARG A 58 -2.97 -14.09 -3.25
CA ARG A 58 -4.19 -14.89 -3.30
C ARG A 58 -3.84 -16.38 -3.22
N ALA A 59 -4.40 -17.09 -2.24
CA ALA A 59 -4.26 -18.55 -2.10
C ALA A 59 -2.81 -19.07 -2.27
N ALA A 60 -1.84 -18.39 -1.64
CA ALA A 60 -0.39 -18.64 -1.70
C ALA A 60 0.36 -18.23 -2.98
N ARG A 61 -0.32 -17.74 -4.02
CA ARG A 61 0.32 -17.06 -5.16
C ARG A 61 0.52 -15.58 -4.85
N THR A 62 1.62 -15.03 -5.32
CA THR A 62 1.95 -13.61 -5.15
C THR A 62 2.38 -13.02 -6.48
N VAL A 63 1.70 -11.95 -6.91
CA VAL A 63 2.11 -11.15 -8.06
C VAL A 63 2.73 -9.86 -7.55
N HIS A 64 3.95 -9.58 -8.01
CA HIS A 64 4.69 -8.38 -7.71
C HIS A 64 4.73 -7.45 -8.92
N LEU A 65 4.24 -6.23 -8.74
CA LEU A 65 4.27 -5.17 -9.74
C LEU A 65 5.15 -4.02 -9.25
N VAL A 66 5.97 -3.51 -10.16
CA VAL A 66 6.83 -2.36 -9.93
C VAL A 66 6.63 -1.33 -11.03
N LYS A 67 6.60 -0.07 -10.64
CA LYS A 67 6.50 1.05 -11.58
C LYS A 67 7.90 1.51 -11.99
N ARG A 68 8.30 1.22 -13.23
CA ARG A 68 9.60 1.62 -13.80
C ARG A 68 9.38 2.59 -14.95
N ALA A 69 10.10 3.71 -14.95
CA ALA A 69 9.93 4.79 -15.94
C ALA A 69 8.47 5.26 -16.13
N GLY A 70 7.63 5.14 -15.10
CA GLY A 70 6.22 5.52 -15.13
C GLY A 70 5.24 4.44 -15.56
N ILE A 71 5.72 3.27 -15.98
CA ILE A 71 4.91 2.15 -16.47
C ILE A 71 4.94 1.03 -15.43
N TRP A 72 3.78 0.41 -15.16
CA TRP A 72 3.73 -0.78 -14.30
C TRP A 72 4.20 -2.00 -15.09
N GLN A 73 5.13 -2.73 -14.49
CA GLN A 73 5.73 -3.92 -15.07
C GLN A 73 5.79 -5.01 -13.99
N ARG A 74 5.80 -6.27 -14.41
CA ARG A 74 6.11 -7.39 -13.53
C ARG A 74 7.60 -7.38 -13.18
N ASP A 75 7.99 -8.05 -12.10
CA ASP A 75 9.39 -8.07 -11.65
C ASP A 75 10.36 -8.66 -12.70
N ASP A 76 9.86 -9.61 -13.51
CA ASP A 76 10.57 -10.19 -14.66
C ASP A 76 10.75 -9.23 -15.86
N GLY A 77 10.21 -8.01 -15.77
CA GLY A 77 10.27 -6.99 -16.82
C GLY A 77 9.17 -7.11 -17.88
N THR A 78 8.23 -8.05 -17.73
CA THR A 78 7.08 -8.16 -18.62
C THR A 78 6.17 -6.96 -18.46
N GLU A 79 5.84 -6.31 -19.58
CA GLU A 79 4.87 -5.22 -19.61
C GLU A 79 3.46 -5.80 -19.66
N TYR A 80 2.56 -5.25 -18.85
CA TYR A 80 1.15 -5.64 -18.88
C TYR A 80 0.39 -4.91 -19.99
N HIS A 81 -0.68 -5.52 -20.45
CA HIS A 81 -1.63 -4.91 -21.39
C HIS A 81 -2.19 -3.59 -20.81
N THR A 82 -2.47 -2.62 -21.69
CA THR A 82 -3.01 -1.31 -21.32
C THR A 82 -4.25 -1.41 -20.42
N HIS A 83 -5.11 -2.40 -20.67
CA HIS A 83 -6.31 -2.65 -19.88
C HIS A 83 -6.01 -2.94 -18.40
N THR A 84 -5.01 -3.79 -18.14
CA THR A 84 -4.56 -4.10 -16.77
C THR A 84 -4.02 -2.84 -16.06
N LEU A 85 -3.34 -1.95 -16.80
CA LEU A 85 -2.83 -0.68 -16.26
C LEU A 85 -3.97 0.27 -15.84
N GLU A 86 -5.07 0.30 -16.59
CA GLU A 86 -6.27 1.07 -16.25
C GLU A 86 -6.95 0.53 -14.99
N HIS A 87 -6.98 -0.80 -14.82
CA HIS A 87 -7.47 -1.45 -13.61
C HIS A 87 -6.63 -1.10 -12.37
N VAL A 88 -5.29 -1.10 -12.50
CA VAL A 88 -4.40 -0.63 -11.41
C VAL A 88 -4.71 0.81 -11.02
N ALA A 89 -4.79 1.72 -12.00
CA ALA A 89 -5.06 3.13 -11.74
C ALA A 89 -6.43 3.33 -11.05
N SER A 90 -7.45 2.61 -11.50
CA SER A 90 -8.81 2.66 -10.95
C SER A 90 -8.85 2.13 -9.52
N ALA A 91 -8.25 0.98 -9.24
CA ALA A 91 -8.20 0.38 -7.92
C ALA A 91 -7.48 1.29 -6.90
N LEU A 92 -6.34 1.87 -7.29
CA LEU A 92 -5.61 2.85 -6.46
C LEU A 92 -6.43 4.12 -6.23
N GLY A 93 -7.09 4.62 -7.28
CA GLY A 93 -7.97 5.79 -7.20
C GLY A 93 -9.12 5.59 -6.22
N PHE A 94 -9.76 4.41 -6.24
CA PHE A 94 -10.80 4.07 -5.28
C PHE A 94 -10.28 3.99 -3.85
N MET A 95 -9.11 3.40 -3.60
CA MET A 95 -8.55 3.36 -2.25
C MET A 95 -8.21 4.74 -1.68
N HIS A 96 -7.84 5.68 -2.55
CA HIS A 96 -7.52 7.05 -2.16
C HIS A 96 -8.76 7.92 -1.89
N THR A 97 -9.86 7.65 -2.59
CA THR A 97 -11.04 8.53 -2.60
C THR A 97 -12.25 7.95 -1.85
N ALA A 98 -12.41 6.62 -1.82
CA ALA A 98 -13.58 5.98 -1.23
C ALA A 98 -13.51 5.99 0.29
N ARG A 99 -14.51 6.60 0.91
CA ARG A 99 -14.71 6.53 2.37
C ARG A 99 -15.30 5.18 2.75
N PRO A 100 -14.90 4.59 3.89
CA PRO A 100 -15.64 3.51 4.50
C PRO A 100 -17.10 3.92 4.70
N VAL A 101 -18.03 3.03 4.33
CA VAL A 101 -19.46 3.20 4.64
C VAL A 101 -19.67 3.06 6.14
N ARG A 102 -18.92 2.15 6.75
CA ARG A 102 -18.92 1.92 8.20
C ARG A 102 -17.57 1.38 8.66
N GLU A 103 -17.13 1.84 9.82
CA GLU A 103 -16.03 1.24 10.55
C GLU A 103 -16.62 0.31 11.63
N LEU A 104 -16.04 -0.88 11.75
CA LEU A 104 -16.37 -1.88 12.74
C LEU A 104 -15.28 -1.89 13.81
N GLU A 105 -15.69 -2.14 15.04
CA GLU A 105 -14.78 -2.38 16.15
C GLU A 105 -13.93 -3.63 15.92
N GLU A 106 -12.92 -3.80 16.77
CA GLU A 106 -11.98 -4.92 16.72
C GLU A 106 -12.72 -6.27 16.66
N LEU A 107 -12.26 -7.14 15.77
CA LEU A 107 -12.89 -8.43 15.54
C LEU A 107 -12.29 -9.52 16.41
N ASP A 108 -13.16 -10.35 16.98
CA ASP A 108 -12.73 -11.66 17.49
C ASP A 108 -12.41 -12.62 16.32
N ALA A 109 -11.81 -13.77 16.66
CA ALA A 109 -11.45 -14.78 15.66
C ALA A 109 -12.67 -15.30 14.88
N LYS A 110 -13.84 -15.40 15.53
CA LYS A 110 -15.06 -15.90 14.91
C LYS A 110 -15.54 -14.94 13.81
N ARG A 111 -15.64 -13.65 14.12
CA ARG A 111 -16.05 -12.62 13.16
C ARG A 111 -15.04 -12.48 12.02
N THR A 112 -13.76 -12.63 12.31
CA THR A 112 -12.71 -12.59 11.27
C THR A 112 -12.94 -13.69 10.22
N ILE A 113 -13.24 -14.92 10.66
CA ILE A 113 -13.56 -16.04 9.76
C ILE A 113 -14.90 -15.79 9.05
N GLU A 114 -15.93 -15.36 9.78
CA GLU A 114 -17.27 -15.08 9.23
C GLU A 114 -17.23 -14.02 8.11
N TYR A 115 -16.36 -13.01 8.24
CA TYR A 115 -16.19 -11.97 7.25
C TYR A 115 -15.23 -12.37 6.12
N GLY A 116 -14.71 -13.60 6.13
CA GLY A 116 -13.78 -14.10 5.11
C GLY A 116 -12.42 -13.40 5.12
N LEU A 117 -11.99 -12.91 6.28
CA LEU A 117 -10.69 -12.28 6.49
C LEU A 117 -9.63 -13.27 7.01
N GLU A 118 -10.05 -14.50 7.32
CA GLU A 118 -9.17 -15.59 7.71
C GLU A 118 -9.65 -16.92 7.08
N PRO A 119 -9.01 -17.40 5.99
CA PRO A 119 -8.02 -16.67 5.19
C PRO A 119 -8.67 -15.52 4.40
N PRO A 120 -7.95 -14.42 4.11
CA PRO A 120 -8.46 -13.35 3.28
C PRO A 120 -8.61 -13.80 1.82
N ARG A 121 -9.57 -13.23 1.10
CA ARG A 121 -9.75 -13.47 -0.34
C ARG A 121 -8.61 -12.90 -1.16
N LEU A 122 -8.13 -11.73 -0.76
CA LEU A 122 -7.01 -11.04 -1.39
C LEU A 122 -6.28 -10.24 -0.32
N THR A 123 -4.96 -10.35 -0.26
CA THR A 123 -4.12 -9.41 0.48
C THR A 123 -3.43 -8.51 -0.53
N VAL A 124 -3.42 -7.21 -0.25
CA VAL A 124 -2.77 -6.21 -1.09
C VAL A 124 -1.79 -5.41 -0.25
N GLN A 125 -0.59 -5.23 -0.78
CA GLN A 125 0.42 -4.37 -0.20
C GLN A 125 0.83 -3.31 -1.23
N LEU A 126 0.64 -2.05 -0.86
CA LEU A 126 1.02 -0.88 -1.64
C LEU A 126 2.27 -0.29 -1.02
N GLY A 127 3.24 0.04 -1.85
CA GLY A 127 4.48 0.62 -1.41
C GLY A 127 5.06 1.62 -2.39
N ASN A 128 6.18 2.20 -1.96
CA ASN A 128 7.05 3.01 -2.78
C ASN A 128 8.52 2.74 -2.45
N GLU A 129 9.44 3.54 -2.99
CA GLU A 129 10.88 3.41 -2.74
C GLU A 129 11.27 3.56 -1.26
N VAL A 130 10.42 4.20 -0.44
CA VAL A 130 10.66 4.42 0.99
C VAL A 130 10.16 3.23 1.83
N GLY A 131 9.09 2.56 1.39
CA GLY A 131 8.55 1.38 2.06
C GLY A 131 7.07 1.16 1.82
N VAL A 132 6.43 0.44 2.75
CA VAL A 132 4.99 0.13 2.69
C VAL A 132 4.17 1.37 3.03
N LEU A 133 3.26 1.72 2.13
CA LEU A 133 2.31 2.82 2.29
C LEU A 133 0.98 2.35 2.89
N LEU A 134 0.49 1.19 2.44
CA LEU A 134 -0.74 0.60 2.92
C LEU A 134 -0.71 -0.91 2.70
N ARG A 135 -1.09 -1.68 3.72
CA ARG A 135 -1.43 -3.09 3.57
C ARG A 135 -2.87 -3.31 3.99
N PHE A 136 -3.63 -4.02 3.19
CA PHE A 136 -5.01 -4.36 3.51
C PHE A 136 -5.39 -5.75 3.01
N GLU A 137 -6.47 -6.27 3.55
CA GLU A 137 -6.98 -7.61 3.29
C GLU A 137 -8.47 -7.51 2.97
N LEU A 138 -8.86 -8.06 1.84
CA LEU A 138 -10.24 -8.12 1.40
C LEU A 138 -10.89 -9.42 1.87
N GLY A 139 -12.03 -9.27 2.51
CA GLY A 139 -12.89 -10.35 2.92
C GLY A 139 -14.05 -10.61 1.96
N GLY A 140 -15.06 -11.31 2.46
CA GLY A 140 -16.32 -11.52 1.76
C GLY A 140 -17.17 -10.25 1.64
N VAL A 141 -18.29 -10.40 0.95
CA VAL A 141 -19.36 -9.41 0.96
C VAL A 141 -20.15 -9.48 2.26
N ASN A 142 -20.78 -8.38 2.64
CA ASN A 142 -21.73 -8.35 3.75
C ASN A 142 -22.99 -9.19 3.41
N PRO A 143 -23.85 -9.49 4.40
CA PRO A 143 -25.05 -10.31 4.16
C PRO A 143 -25.99 -9.79 3.07
N ASP A 144 -26.05 -8.47 2.88
CA ASP A 144 -26.86 -7.84 1.84
C ASP A 144 -26.23 -7.94 0.43
N GLY A 145 -24.96 -8.38 0.35
CA GLY A 145 -24.22 -8.56 -0.90
C GLY A 145 -23.71 -7.27 -1.55
N ILE A 146 -23.77 -6.13 -0.85
CA ILE A 146 -23.50 -4.79 -1.43
C ILE A 146 -22.13 -4.26 -0.99
N LEU A 147 -21.74 -4.51 0.26
CA LEU A 147 -20.53 -3.97 0.86
C LEU A 147 -19.48 -5.07 0.99
N ARG A 148 -18.22 -4.68 0.95
CA ARG A 148 -17.07 -5.57 1.08
C ARG A 148 -16.37 -5.33 2.42
N TYR A 149 -16.03 -6.40 3.13
CA TYR A 149 -15.17 -6.29 4.30
C TYR A 149 -13.72 -6.05 3.88
N LEU A 150 -13.07 -5.09 4.53
CA LEU A 150 -11.66 -4.76 4.34
C LEU A 150 -10.99 -4.59 5.70
N ARG A 151 -9.89 -5.29 5.95
CA ARG A 151 -9.08 -5.15 7.17
C ARG A 151 -7.77 -4.46 6.84
N VAL A 152 -7.35 -3.52 7.69
CA VAL A 152 -5.99 -2.94 7.65
C VAL A 152 -5.24 -3.47 8.88
N PRO A 153 -4.32 -4.44 8.71
CA PRO A 153 -3.58 -5.02 9.84
C PRO A 153 -2.86 -3.95 10.67
N GLY A 154 -2.95 -4.05 11.99
CA GLY A 154 -2.33 -3.10 12.93
C GLY A 154 -3.06 -1.77 13.12
N ALA A 155 -4.08 -1.46 12.30
CA ALA A 155 -4.94 -0.29 12.50
C ALA A 155 -6.16 -0.57 13.40
N GLY A 156 -6.36 -1.83 13.82
CA GLY A 156 -7.39 -2.24 14.79
C GLY A 156 -8.84 -2.23 14.27
N GLY A 157 -9.07 -1.87 13.01
CA GLY A 157 -10.41 -1.73 12.44
C GLY A 157 -10.68 -2.62 11.23
N VAL A 158 -11.94 -3.02 11.08
CA VAL A 158 -12.49 -3.56 9.84
C VAL A 158 -13.47 -2.58 9.23
N TYR A 159 -13.30 -2.34 7.94
CA TYR A 159 -14.04 -1.37 7.17
C TYR A 159 -15.05 -2.09 6.29
N LEU A 160 -16.27 -1.58 6.25
CA LEU A 160 -17.23 -1.91 5.21
C LEU A 160 -17.08 -0.90 4.09
N MET A 161 -16.55 -1.36 2.97
CA MET A 161 -16.32 -0.58 1.76
C MET A 161 -17.43 -0.82 0.75
N SER A 162 -17.59 0.11 -0.20
CA SER A 162 -18.44 -0.13 -1.37
C SER A 162 -18.00 -1.39 -2.13
N GLY A 163 -18.95 -2.16 -2.64
CA GLY A 163 -18.69 -3.34 -3.49
C GLY A 163 -17.74 -3.02 -4.65
N PHE A 164 -17.89 -1.85 -5.28
CA PHE A 164 -17.02 -1.37 -6.38
C PHE A 164 -15.53 -1.31 -6.01
N VAL A 165 -15.21 -0.98 -4.76
CA VAL A 165 -13.82 -0.97 -4.28
C VAL A 165 -13.29 -2.41 -4.27
N GLY A 166 -14.06 -3.34 -3.72
CA GLY A 166 -13.71 -4.76 -3.69
C GLY A 166 -13.58 -5.36 -5.09
N GLU A 167 -14.55 -5.09 -5.97
CA GLU A 167 -14.57 -5.58 -7.36
C GLU A 167 -13.37 -5.07 -8.17
N ALA A 168 -12.98 -3.81 -8.02
CA ALA A 168 -11.81 -3.27 -8.72
C ALA A 168 -10.51 -4.04 -8.37
N TRP A 169 -10.34 -4.42 -7.10
CA TRP A 169 -9.20 -5.22 -6.67
C TRP A 169 -9.32 -6.70 -7.06
N GLU A 170 -10.52 -7.26 -7.04
CA GLU A 170 -10.76 -8.64 -7.46
C GLU A 170 -10.52 -8.80 -8.96
N HIS A 171 -11.05 -7.91 -9.82
CA HIS A 171 -10.81 -7.91 -11.26
C HIS A 171 -9.33 -7.71 -11.59
N LEU A 172 -8.66 -6.76 -10.93
CA LEU A 172 -7.22 -6.58 -11.12
C LEU A 172 -6.45 -7.87 -10.79
N ALA A 173 -6.80 -8.52 -9.68
CA ALA A 173 -6.17 -9.79 -9.33
C ALA A 173 -6.50 -10.90 -10.34
N ASP A 174 -7.74 -11.00 -10.82
CA ASP A 174 -8.13 -12.00 -11.82
C ASP A 174 -7.30 -11.86 -13.10
N ASP A 175 -7.13 -10.65 -13.62
CA ASP A 175 -6.27 -10.37 -14.78
C ASP A 175 -4.82 -10.80 -14.52
N LEU A 176 -4.26 -10.39 -13.38
CA LEU A 176 -2.85 -10.62 -13.05
C LEU A 176 -2.51 -12.08 -12.78
N PHE A 177 -3.42 -12.84 -12.17
CA PHE A 177 -3.24 -14.27 -11.89
C PHE A 177 -3.61 -15.15 -13.10
N ALA A 178 -4.44 -14.67 -14.04
CA ALA A 178 -4.69 -15.36 -15.30
C ALA A 178 -3.46 -15.33 -16.22
N ASP A 179 -2.77 -14.18 -16.28
CA ASP A 179 -1.51 -14.02 -17.03
C ASP A 179 -0.37 -14.94 -16.53
N GLU A 180 -0.45 -15.50 -15.31
CA GLU A 180 0.52 -16.50 -14.83
C GLU A 180 0.23 -17.92 -15.34
N GLU A 181 -1.04 -18.27 -15.61
CA GLU A 181 -1.40 -19.60 -16.10
C GLU A 181 -1.09 -19.78 -17.59
N GLU A 182 -1.13 -18.71 -18.39
CA GLU A 182 -0.78 -18.77 -19.82
C GLU A 182 0.75 -18.75 -20.09
N ALA A 183 1.56 -18.43 -19.08
CA ALA A 183 3.03 -18.36 -19.19
C ALA A 183 3.76 -19.66 -18.82
N LEU A 184 3.02 -20.72 -18.45
CA LEU A 184 3.50 -22.07 -18.09
C LEU A 184 3.19 -23.09 -19.19
#